data_AF-A0A6G0STS4-F1
#
_entry.id   AF-A0A6G0STS4-F1
#
_cell.length_a   1.000
_cell.length_b   1.000
_cell.length_c   1.000
_cell.angle_alpha   90.00
_cell.angle_beta   90.00
_cell.angle_gamma   90.00
#
_symmetry.space_group_name_H-M   'P 1'
#
loop_
_entity.id
_entity.type
_entity.pdbx_description
1 polymer ?
#
loop_
_entity_poly.entity_id
_entity_poly.type
_entity_poly.pdbx_seq_one_letter_code
_entity_poly.pdbx_strand_id
1 'polypeptide(L)'
;MIEEDTEIDDIFDNNIHNYFKSKVEDCVIYYICGFITKNLTKKINCDACLKMIKGEQNYCNRPEAALVNLKSRGALTHPNHFIFNLLSSVEQSLSKYYDNPDVFLLAIDDFFNSTNTVFHFQCKYHKNKVLTYIITHYITVRMRQYSLISNKDQNKVNAKKKKCSKLRIFSFKF
;
A
#
# COMPACT_ATOMS: atom_id res chain seq x y z
N MET A 1 19.86 -18.64 14.26
CA MET A 1 20.06 -17.60 13.24
C MET A 1 19.29 -16.39 13.70
N ILE A 2 20.00 -15.29 13.95
CA ILE A 2 19.40 -14.02 14.40
C ILE A 2 18.73 -13.42 13.16
N GLU A 3 17.43 -13.21 13.21
CA GLU A 3 16.69 -12.48 12.18
C GLU A 3 17.09 -11.01 12.28
N GLU A 4 17.98 -10.56 11.40
CA GLU A 4 18.18 -9.14 11.17
C GLU A 4 16.93 -8.60 10.46
N ASP A 5 16.04 -8.01 11.25
CA ASP A 5 14.98 -7.13 10.78
C ASP A 5 15.63 -5.93 10.10
N THR A 6 15.91 -6.05 8.80
CA THR A 6 16.34 -4.91 7.98
C THR A 6 15.18 -3.92 7.96
N GLU A 7 15.35 -2.81 8.67
CA GLU A 7 14.36 -1.75 8.75
C GLU A 7 14.17 -1.16 7.35
N ILE A 8 12.94 -0.78 7.01
CA ILE A 8 12.60 -0.30 5.66
C ILE A 8 13.47 0.92 5.30
N ASP A 9 13.86 1.72 6.30
CA ASP A 9 14.67 2.92 6.15
C ASP A 9 16.11 2.63 5.67
N ASP A 10 16.70 1.48 6.05
CA ASP A 10 18.06 1.07 5.62
C ASP A 10 18.19 0.86 4.11
N ILE A 11 17.08 0.55 3.43
CA ILE A 11 17.00 0.35 1.97
C ILE A 11 17.10 1.69 1.23
N PHE A 12 16.67 2.77 1.87
CA PHE A 12 16.47 4.06 1.21
C PHE A 12 17.56 5.09 1.50
N ASP A 13 18.34 4.94 2.58
CA ASP A 13 19.29 5.94 3.08
C ASP A 13 20.67 6.03 2.41
N ASN A 14 21.06 5.12 1.51
CA ASN A 14 22.44 5.05 1.02
C ASN A 14 22.73 5.56 -0.42
N ASN A 15 22.04 6.59 -0.95
CA ASN A 15 22.58 7.42 -2.07
C ASN A 15 21.60 8.52 -2.52
N ILE A 16 21.95 9.78 -2.24
CA ILE A 16 21.16 10.99 -2.56
C ILE A 16 21.16 11.36 -4.07
N HIS A 17 21.90 10.64 -4.92
CA HIS A 17 22.04 11.00 -6.35
C HIS A 17 21.72 9.91 -7.38
N ASN A 18 20.99 8.84 -7.01
CA ASN A 18 20.57 7.85 -8.00
C ASN A 18 19.21 8.23 -8.64
N TYR A 19 19.24 9.01 -9.72
CA TYR A 19 18.06 9.41 -10.52
C TYR A 19 17.26 8.22 -11.09
N PHE A 20 17.79 6.99 -11.00
CA PHE A 20 17.12 5.75 -11.37
C PHE A 20 16.29 5.12 -10.24
N LYS A 21 16.24 5.75 -9.06
CA LYS A 21 15.53 5.23 -7.87
C LYS A 21 14.08 5.73 -7.83
N SER A 22 13.14 4.80 -7.64
CA SER A 22 11.72 5.13 -7.42
C SER A 22 11.53 5.70 -6.01
N LYS A 23 10.44 6.46 -5.80
CA LYS A 23 10.12 6.97 -4.45
C LYS A 23 9.85 5.80 -3.51
N VAL A 24 10.13 5.99 -2.22
CA VAL A 24 9.81 5.00 -1.18
C VAL A 24 8.34 4.61 -1.24
N GLU A 25 7.47 5.61 -1.42
CA GLU A 25 6.03 5.44 -1.57
C GLU A 25 5.67 4.49 -2.72
N ASP A 26 6.24 4.70 -3.90
CA ASP A 26 6.00 3.86 -5.08
C ASP A 26 6.44 2.40 -4.85
N CYS A 27 7.57 2.20 -4.17
CA CYS A 27 8.06 0.86 -3.80
C CYS A 27 7.11 0.14 -2.82
N VAL A 28 6.57 0.87 -1.86
CA VAL A 28 5.59 0.36 -0.89
C VAL A 28 4.25 0.06 -1.58
N ILE A 29 3.77 0.96 -2.43
CA ILE A 29 2.55 0.76 -3.23
C ILE A 29 2.71 -0.49 -4.10
N TYR A 30 3.83 -0.64 -4.79
CA TYR A 30 4.13 -1.81 -5.62
C TYR A 30 4.11 -3.12 -4.82
N TYR A 31 4.69 -3.13 -3.61
CA TYR A 31 4.64 -4.27 -2.69
C TYR A 31 3.19 -4.63 -2.30
N ILE A 32 2.36 -3.64 -1.97
CA ILE A 32 0.94 -3.85 -1.63
C ILE A 32 0.16 -4.35 -2.86
N CYS A 33 0.42 -3.80 -4.04
CA CYS A 33 -0.17 -4.25 -5.30
C CYS A 33 0.11 -5.74 -5.55
N GLY A 34 1.33 -6.21 -5.25
CA GLY A 34 1.69 -7.62 -5.30
C GLY A 34 0.83 -8.49 -4.37
N PHE A 35 0.65 -8.06 -3.11
CA PHE A 35 -0.23 -8.74 -2.16
C PHE A 35 -1.70 -8.81 -2.63
N ILE A 36 -2.22 -7.72 -3.19
CA ILE A 36 -3.59 -7.70 -3.74
C ILE A 36 -3.71 -8.62 -4.95
N THR A 37 -2.75 -8.57 -5.86
CA THR A 37 -2.71 -9.44 -7.05
C THR A 37 -2.74 -10.91 -6.64
N LYS A 38 -1.93 -11.30 -5.65
CA LYS A 38 -1.89 -12.67 -5.10
C LYS A 38 -3.21 -13.10 -4.47
N ASN A 39 -3.94 -12.20 -3.82
CA ASN A 39 -5.26 -12.49 -3.26
C ASN A 39 -6.34 -12.56 -4.33
N LEU A 40 -6.24 -11.72 -5.36
CA LEU A 40 -7.19 -11.64 -6.46
C LEU A 40 -7.15 -12.90 -7.33
N THR A 41 -5.95 -13.39 -7.66
CA THR A 41 -5.77 -14.59 -8.50
C THR A 41 -6.32 -15.86 -7.84
N LYS A 42 -6.44 -15.89 -6.51
CA LYS A 42 -7.08 -17.00 -5.77
C LYS A 42 -8.62 -16.98 -5.83
N LYS A 43 -9.23 -15.83 -6.15
CA LYS A 43 -10.69 -15.64 -6.11
C LYS A 43 -11.35 -15.61 -7.49
N ILE A 44 -10.56 -15.38 -8.54
CA ILE A 44 -11.06 -15.27 -9.91
C ILE A 44 -10.82 -16.59 -10.65
N ASN A 45 -11.88 -17.12 -11.25
CA ASN A 45 -11.83 -18.33 -12.08
C ASN A 45 -11.88 -18.01 -13.60
N CYS A 46 -12.15 -16.76 -13.98
CA CYS A 46 -12.22 -16.37 -15.38
C CYS A 46 -10.83 -16.18 -15.97
N ASP A 47 -10.46 -17.00 -16.96
CA ASP A 47 -9.14 -16.95 -17.60
C ASP A 47 -8.79 -15.60 -18.21
N ALA A 48 -9.77 -14.93 -18.84
CA ALA A 48 -9.56 -13.59 -19.41
C ALA A 48 -9.22 -12.56 -18.32
N CYS A 49 -9.89 -12.63 -17.17
CA CYS A 49 -9.56 -11.78 -16.03
C CYS A 49 -8.19 -12.14 -15.45
N LEU A 50 -7.90 -13.44 -15.28
CA LEU A 50 -6.61 -13.90 -14.76
C LEU A 50 -5.44 -13.44 -15.63
N LYS A 51 -5.56 -13.56 -16.96
CA LYS A 51 -4.54 -13.08 -17.91
C LYS A 51 -4.31 -11.57 -17.78
N MET A 52 -5.38 -10.81 -17.58
CA MET A 52 -5.30 -9.34 -17.44
C MET A 52 -4.66 -8.89 -16.12
N ILE A 53 -4.71 -9.69 -15.06
CA ILE A 53 -4.19 -9.31 -13.72
C ILE A 53 -2.87 -9.97 -13.35
N LYS A 54 -2.51 -11.08 -14.00
CA LYS A 54 -1.25 -11.77 -13.74
C LYS A 54 -0.09 -10.82 -14.11
N GLY A 55 0.87 -10.72 -13.21
CA GLY A 55 2.13 -10.03 -13.46
C GLY A 55 3.28 -10.97 -13.77
N GLU A 56 4.44 -10.37 -13.99
CA GLU A 56 5.72 -11.05 -14.20
C GLU A 56 6.02 -12.00 -13.03
N GLN A 57 6.73 -13.09 -13.32
CA GLN A 57 7.13 -14.03 -12.30
C GLN A 57 8.61 -13.79 -11.94
N ASN A 58 8.91 -13.93 -10.65
CA ASN A 58 10.26 -14.00 -10.06
C ASN A 58 11.07 -12.71 -9.96
N TYR A 59 11.04 -11.81 -10.94
CA TYR A 59 11.83 -10.58 -10.92
C TYR A 59 11.20 -9.51 -11.82
N CYS A 60 11.41 -8.23 -11.48
CA CYS A 60 11.03 -7.10 -12.33
C CYS A 60 12.11 -6.02 -12.29
N ASN A 61 12.61 -5.58 -13.45
CA ASN A 61 13.69 -4.58 -13.54
C ASN A 61 13.20 -3.12 -13.37
N ARG A 62 11.98 -2.94 -12.86
CA ARG A 62 11.41 -1.61 -12.66
C ARG A 62 11.84 -1.04 -11.32
N PRO A 63 12.07 0.27 -11.22
CA PRO A 63 12.60 0.87 -10.01
C PRO A 63 11.62 0.74 -8.83
N GLU A 64 10.29 0.78 -9.07
CA GLU A 64 9.27 0.53 -8.05
C GLU A 64 9.26 -0.92 -7.52
N ALA A 65 9.86 -1.87 -8.25
CA ALA A 65 9.95 -3.26 -7.82
C ALA A 65 11.08 -3.51 -6.81
N ALA A 66 11.92 -2.51 -6.50
CA ALA A 66 13.12 -2.66 -5.66
C ALA A 66 12.83 -3.36 -4.31
N LEU A 67 11.78 -2.93 -3.60
CA LEU A 67 11.40 -3.53 -2.32
C LEU A 67 10.97 -5.00 -2.46
N VAL A 68 10.21 -5.32 -3.51
CA VAL A 68 9.78 -6.70 -3.77
C VAL A 68 10.98 -7.55 -4.18
N ASN A 69 11.83 -7.08 -5.09
CA ASN A 69 13.04 -7.79 -5.49
C ASN A 69 13.94 -8.10 -4.29
N LEU A 70 14.13 -7.14 -3.39
CA LEU A 70 14.97 -7.31 -2.20
C LEU A 70 14.36 -8.29 -1.19
N LYS A 71 13.06 -8.20 -0.90
CA LYS A 71 12.39 -9.08 0.07
C LYS A 71 11.92 -10.41 -0.52
N SER A 72 11.93 -10.56 -1.84
CA SER A 72 11.43 -11.77 -2.50
C SER A 72 12.42 -12.90 -2.32
N ARG A 73 12.07 -13.86 -1.46
CA ARG A 73 12.68 -15.21 -1.46
C ARG A 73 12.03 -16.11 -2.53
N GLY A 74 11.66 -15.54 -3.68
CA GLY A 74 10.91 -16.21 -4.75
C GLY A 74 9.39 -16.38 -4.50
N ALA A 75 8.86 -15.89 -3.38
CA ALA A 75 7.46 -16.14 -2.96
C ALA A 75 6.52 -14.93 -3.08
N LEU A 76 7.07 -13.74 -3.39
CA LEU A 76 6.32 -12.51 -3.57
C LEU A 76 5.87 -12.37 -5.03
N THR A 77 4.72 -11.72 -5.22
CA THR A 77 4.12 -11.54 -6.55
C THR A 77 4.43 -10.14 -7.05
N HIS A 78 4.95 -10.04 -8.27
CA HIS A 78 5.05 -8.77 -8.97
C HIS A 78 3.68 -8.43 -9.58
N PRO A 79 3.04 -7.30 -9.23
CA PRO A 79 1.86 -6.84 -9.93
C PRO A 79 2.22 -6.52 -11.39
N ASN A 80 1.26 -6.67 -12.30
CA ASN A 80 1.45 -6.11 -13.64
C ASN A 80 1.27 -4.58 -13.63
N HIS A 81 1.66 -3.97 -14.75
CA HIS A 81 1.61 -2.53 -14.89
C HIS A 81 0.20 -1.94 -14.73
N PHE A 82 -0.83 -2.66 -15.20
CA PHE A 82 -2.21 -2.23 -15.07
C PHE A 82 -2.63 -2.11 -13.60
N ILE A 83 -2.37 -3.13 -12.79
CA ILE A 83 -2.71 -3.12 -11.36
C ILE A 83 -1.93 -2.04 -10.62
N PHE A 84 -0.63 -1.91 -10.90
CA PHE A 84 0.19 -0.89 -10.27
C PHE A 84 -0.34 0.52 -10.57
N ASN A 85 -0.56 0.87 -11.84
CA ASN A 85 -1.05 2.21 -12.20
C ASN A 85 -2.44 2.48 -11.62
N LEU A 86 -3.36 1.50 -11.68
CA LEU A 86 -4.70 1.62 -11.12
C LEU A 86 -4.63 1.96 -9.63
N LEU A 87 -3.83 1.20 -8.87
CA LEU A 87 -3.75 1.37 -7.42
C LEU A 87 -2.92 2.58 -6.99
N SER A 88 -1.93 2.99 -7.78
CA SER A 88 -1.22 4.27 -7.59
C SER A 88 -2.16 5.46 -7.76
N SER A 89 -3.06 5.44 -8.75
CA SER A 89 -4.09 6.48 -8.89
C SER A 89 -5.08 6.46 -7.72
N VAL A 90 -5.48 5.28 -7.24
CA VAL A 90 -6.33 5.17 -6.03
C VAL A 90 -5.61 5.71 -4.79
N GLU A 91 -4.31 5.44 -4.62
CA GLU A 91 -3.52 5.97 -3.50
C GLU A 91 -3.41 7.50 -3.53
N GLN A 92 -3.28 8.10 -4.71
CA GLN A 92 -3.27 9.56 -4.86
C GLN A 92 -4.59 10.20 -4.42
N SER A 93 -5.73 9.55 -4.68
CA SER A 93 -7.03 10.00 -4.18
C SER A 93 -7.16 9.75 -2.68
N LEU A 94 -6.73 8.58 -2.21
CA LEU A 94 -6.82 8.20 -0.80
C LEU A 94 -6.00 9.13 0.12
N SER A 95 -4.80 9.53 -0.33
CA SER A 95 -3.88 10.35 0.46
C SER A 95 -4.44 11.72 0.85
N LYS A 96 -5.41 12.23 0.10
CA LYS A 96 -6.10 13.49 0.39
C LYS A 96 -7.07 13.39 1.56
N TYR A 97 -7.51 12.18 1.91
CA TYR A 97 -8.68 11.98 2.78
C TYR A 97 -8.43 11.09 4.00
N TYR A 98 -7.20 10.66 4.29
CA TYR A 98 -6.91 9.71 5.40
C TYR A 98 -7.55 10.06 6.75
N ASP A 99 -7.63 11.35 7.08
CA ASP A 99 -8.17 11.83 8.36
C ASP A 99 -9.71 12.03 8.34
N ASN A 100 -10.37 11.77 7.22
CA ASN A 100 -11.81 11.96 7.08
C ASN A 100 -12.58 10.70 7.49
N PRO A 101 -13.71 10.81 8.23
CA PRO A 101 -14.55 9.67 8.57
C PRO A 101 -15.05 8.89 7.34
N ASP A 102 -15.39 9.62 6.27
CA ASP A 102 -15.94 9.07 5.02
C ASP A 102 -14.88 8.85 3.93
N VAL A 103 -13.62 8.68 4.33
CA VAL A 103 -12.45 8.49 3.46
C VAL A 103 -12.67 7.51 2.31
N PHE A 104 -13.43 6.43 2.53
CA PHE A 104 -13.71 5.45 1.48
C PHE A 104 -14.50 6.08 0.33
N LEU A 105 -15.60 6.77 0.63
CA LEU A 105 -16.46 7.38 -0.39
C LEU A 105 -15.74 8.54 -1.07
N LEU A 106 -15.10 9.40 -0.28
CA LEU A 106 -14.37 10.56 -0.80
C LEU A 106 -13.23 10.16 -1.74
N ALA A 107 -12.46 9.12 -1.40
CA ALA A 107 -11.38 8.64 -2.25
C ALA A 107 -11.90 8.01 -3.55
N ILE A 108 -13.03 7.29 -3.49
CA ILE A 108 -13.65 6.70 -4.68
C ILE A 108 -14.18 7.79 -5.62
N ASP A 109 -14.89 8.77 -5.07
CA ASP A 109 -15.45 9.87 -5.85
C ASP A 109 -14.34 10.70 -6.49
N ASP A 110 -13.30 11.08 -5.74
CA ASP A 110 -12.14 11.79 -6.28
C ASP A 110 -11.41 10.95 -7.33
N PHE A 111 -11.24 9.65 -7.13
CA PHE A 111 -10.62 8.77 -8.13
C PHE A 111 -11.41 8.78 -9.44
N PHE A 112 -12.73 8.59 -9.41
CA PHE A 112 -13.54 8.58 -10.63
C PHE A 112 -13.67 9.96 -11.28
N ASN A 113 -13.62 11.05 -10.51
CA ASN A 113 -13.68 12.41 -11.03
C ASN A 113 -12.35 12.91 -11.61
N SER A 114 -11.22 12.42 -11.09
CA SER A 114 -9.88 12.81 -11.55
C SER A 114 -9.36 11.93 -12.69
N THR A 115 -9.92 10.74 -12.88
CA THR A 115 -9.49 9.80 -13.91
C THR A 115 -10.25 9.97 -15.21
N ASN A 116 -9.59 10.52 -16.23
CA ASN A 116 -10.03 10.40 -17.63
C ASN A 116 -9.71 9.01 -18.23
N THR A 117 -9.28 8.06 -17.41
CA THR A 117 -8.66 6.82 -17.85
C THR A 117 -9.70 5.79 -18.27
N VAL A 118 -9.81 5.55 -19.57
CA VAL A 118 -10.56 4.41 -20.11
C VAL A 118 -9.79 3.13 -19.80
N PHE A 119 -10.19 2.41 -18.76
CA PHE A 119 -9.63 1.10 -18.46
C PHE A 119 -10.07 0.09 -19.54
N HIS A 120 -9.11 -0.27 -20.41
CA HIS A 120 -9.31 -1.36 -21.37
C HIS A 120 -9.23 -2.70 -20.63
N PHE A 121 -10.41 -3.29 -20.36
CA PHE A 121 -10.52 -4.57 -19.69
C PHE A 121 -11.12 -5.59 -20.66
N GLN A 122 -10.34 -6.60 -21.02
CA GLN A 122 -10.69 -7.54 -22.09
C GLN A 122 -11.91 -8.41 -21.75
N CYS A 123 -12.22 -8.63 -20.47
CA CYS A 123 -13.39 -9.41 -20.05
C CYS A 123 -14.63 -8.51 -19.86
N LYS A 124 -15.57 -8.59 -20.81
CA LYS A 124 -16.79 -7.78 -20.79
C LYS A 124 -17.72 -8.08 -19.59
N TYR A 125 -17.74 -9.32 -19.11
CA TYR A 125 -18.70 -9.78 -18.10
C TYR A 125 -18.31 -9.44 -16.66
N HIS A 126 -17.01 -9.46 -16.35
CA HIS A 126 -16.53 -9.36 -14.97
C HIS A 126 -15.81 -8.04 -14.67
N LYS A 127 -15.66 -7.14 -15.65
CA LYS A 127 -14.94 -5.86 -15.52
C LYS A 127 -15.31 -5.13 -14.23
N ASN A 128 -16.59 -4.81 -14.05
CA ASN A 128 -17.05 -4.02 -12.91
C ASN A 128 -16.80 -4.77 -11.59
N LYS A 129 -17.17 -6.05 -11.52
CA LYS A 129 -16.97 -6.88 -10.33
C LYS A 129 -15.49 -6.97 -9.91
N VAL A 130 -14.59 -7.15 -10.88
CA VAL A 130 -13.15 -7.28 -10.62
C VAL A 130 -12.55 -5.93 -10.19
N LEU A 131 -12.89 -4.84 -10.90
CA LEU A 131 -12.42 -3.49 -10.54
C LEU A 131 -12.91 -3.07 -9.17
N THR A 132 -14.21 -3.22 -8.88
CA THR A 132 -14.77 -2.95 -7.55
C THR A 132 -14.02 -3.74 -6.48
N TYR A 133 -13.80 -5.03 -6.69
CA TYR A 133 -13.06 -5.83 -5.73
C TYR A 133 -11.62 -5.32 -5.52
N ILE A 134 -10.89 -5.01 -6.60
CA ILE A 134 -9.50 -4.52 -6.51
C ILE A 134 -9.44 -3.24 -5.68
N ILE A 135 -10.27 -2.25 -6.03
CA ILE A 135 -10.26 -0.92 -5.42
C ILE A 135 -10.72 -1.01 -3.96
N THR A 136 -11.85 -1.68 -3.70
CA THR A 136 -12.38 -1.86 -2.33
C THR A 136 -11.37 -2.60 -1.44
N HIS A 137 -10.73 -3.65 -1.96
CA HIS A 137 -9.73 -4.41 -1.20
C HIS A 137 -8.49 -3.57 -0.90
N TYR A 138 -8.03 -2.75 -1.85
CA TYR A 138 -6.90 -1.85 -1.65
C TYR A 138 -7.19 -0.81 -0.56
N ILE A 139 -8.29 -0.06 -0.70
CA ILE A 139 -8.67 0.96 0.29
C ILE A 139 -8.81 0.33 1.68
N THR A 140 -9.44 -0.85 1.77
CA THR A 140 -9.57 -1.57 3.04
C THR A 140 -8.21 -1.91 3.67
N VAL A 141 -7.25 -2.40 2.87
CA VAL A 141 -5.90 -2.71 3.34
C VAL A 141 -5.18 -1.45 3.82
N ARG A 142 -5.26 -0.35 3.05
CA ARG A 142 -4.62 0.93 3.39
C ARG A 142 -5.22 1.54 4.65
N MET A 143 -6.54 1.55 4.79
CA MET A 143 -7.20 2.05 5.99
C MET A 143 -6.82 1.26 7.23
N ARG A 144 -6.70 -0.07 7.13
CA ARG A 144 -6.19 -0.89 8.25
C ARG A 144 -4.76 -0.52 8.62
N GLN A 145 -3.89 -0.35 7.63
CA GLN A 145 -2.50 0.07 7.88
C GLN A 145 -2.45 1.45 8.55
N TYR A 146 -3.22 2.43 8.04
CA TYR A 146 -3.32 3.76 8.60
C TYR A 146 -3.81 3.74 10.06
N SER A 147 -4.92 3.03 10.35
CA SER A 147 -5.42 2.89 11.71
C SER A 147 -4.42 2.23 12.66
N LEU A 148 -3.69 1.21 12.20
CA LEU A 148 -2.66 0.55 13.01
C LEU A 148 -1.50 1.49 13.35
N ILE A 149 -1.05 2.30 12.40
CA ILE A 149 0.03 3.28 12.60
C ILE A 149 -0.45 4.39 13.54
N SER A 150 -1.60 5.00 13.25
CA SER A 150 -2.20 6.06 14.07
C SER A 150 -2.41 5.63 15.53
N ASN A 151 -2.93 4.42 15.75
CA ASN A 151 -3.11 3.86 17.09
C ASN A 151 -1.77 3.65 17.82
N LYS A 152 -0.73 3.16 17.12
CA LYS A 152 0.61 3.01 17.70
C LYS A 152 1.18 4.36 18.14
N ASP A 153 1.02 5.39 17.31
CA ASP A 153 1.53 6.72 17.63
C ASP A 153 0.77 7.38 18.78
N GLN A 154 -0.56 7.23 18.80
CA GLN A 154 -1.38 7.69 19.93
C GLN A 154 -0.99 6.99 21.24
N ASN A 155 -0.66 5.70 21.19
CA ASN A 155 -0.18 4.96 22.36
C ASN A 155 1.17 5.51 22.88
N LYS A 156 2.10 5.88 21.99
CA LYS A 156 3.36 6.53 22.37
C LYS A 156 3.09 7.89 23.04
N VAL A 157 2.18 8.68 22.50
CA VAL A 157 1.77 9.98 23.07
C VAL A 157 1.16 9.79 24.47
N ASN A 158 0.25 8.82 24.62
CA ASN A 158 -0.39 8.50 25.89
C ASN A 158 0.62 8.03 26.94
N ALA A 159 1.61 7.21 26.54
CA ALA A 159 2.69 6.77 27.42
C ALA A 159 3.54 7.94 27.93
N LYS A 160 3.89 8.89 27.04
CA LYS A 160 4.60 10.13 27.42
C LYS A 160 3.77 10.97 28.41
N LYS A 161 2.48 11.19 28.12
CA LYS A 161 1.57 11.93 29.02
C LYS A 161 1.48 11.29 30.41
N LYS A 162 1.36 9.96 30.50
CA LYS A 162 1.34 9.19 31.76
C LYS A 162 2.65 9.31 32.56
N LYS A 163 3.81 9.38 31.89
CA LYS A 163 5.10 9.62 32.57
C LYS A 163 5.16 11.04 33.14
N CYS A 164 4.77 12.05 32.35
CA CYS A 164 4.77 13.45 32.79
C CYS A 164 3.77 13.75 33.92
N SER A 165 2.63 13.06 33.98
CA SER A 165 1.69 13.23 35.10
C SER A 165 2.23 12.65 36.41
N LYS A 166 2.95 11.51 36.36
CA LYS A 166 3.59 10.92 37.54
C LYS A 166 4.68 11.82 38.12
N LEU A 167 5.51 12.46 37.28
CA LEU A 167 6.58 13.35 37.74
C LEU A 167 6.04 14.58 38.50
N ARG A 168 4.91 15.15 38.07
CA ARG A 168 4.28 16.30 38.74
C ARG A 168 3.72 15.95 40.14
N ILE A 169 3.38 14.70 40.39
CA ILE A 169 2.87 14.25 41.70
C ILE A 169 4.03 14.16 42.72
N PHE A 170 5.26 13.92 42.29
CA PHE A 170 6.43 13.89 43.18
C PHE A 170 6.98 15.29 43.52
N SER A 171 6.65 16.32 42.74
CA SER A 171 7.13 17.70 42.97
C SER A 171 6.34 18.49 44.03
N PHE A 172 5.24 17.93 44.56
CA PHE A 172 4.33 18.59 45.50
C PHE A 172 4.28 17.94 46.89
N LYS A 173 5.28 17.11 47.25
CA LYS A 173 5.48 16.63 48.61
C LYS A 173 6.67 17.35 49.25
N PHE A 174 6.45 18.58 49.71
CA PHE A 174 7.28 19.27 50.70
C PHE A 174 6.37 20.07 51.62
#